data_AF-A0AAU2MM13-F1
#
_entry.id   AF-A0AAU2MM13-F1
#
_cell.length_a   1.000
_cell.length_b   1.000
_cell.length_c   1.000
_cell.angle_alpha   90.00
_cell.angle_beta   90.00
_cell.angle_gamma   90.00
#
_symmetry.space_group_name_H-M   'P 1'
#
loop_
_entity.id
_entity.type
_entity.pdbx_description
1 polymer ?
#
loop_
_entity_poly.entity_id
_entity_poly.type
_entity_poly.pdbx_seq_one_letter_code
_entity_poly.pdbx_strand_id
1 'polypeptide(L)' 'MQWACSGAANQRWTTTPVTGGRKLTSKSSGLLLTAASTTNGALLTQQSESSTAVQTWAFTKLS' A
#
# COMPACT_ATOMS: atom_id res chain seq x y z
N MET A 1 3.44 -11.00 -9.28
CA MET A 1 4.14 -10.55 -10.51
C MET A 1 4.13 -9.04 -10.58
N GLN A 2 5.32 -8.41 -10.66
CA GLN A 2 5.47 -7.01 -11.04
C GLN A 2 5.73 -6.95 -12.56
N TRP A 3 4.93 -6.18 -13.28
CA TRP A 3 5.07 -5.99 -14.74
C TRP A 3 5.93 -4.76 -15.03
N ALA A 4 6.58 -4.74 -16.20
CA ALA A 4 7.27 -3.55 -16.70
C ALA A 4 6.33 -2.33 -16.72
N CYS A 5 6.84 -1.15 -16.36
CA CYS A 5 6.06 0.08 -16.29
C CYS A 5 5.33 0.35 -17.61
N SER A 6 4.01 0.23 -17.60
CA SER A 6 3.12 0.40 -18.74
C SER A 6 2.06 1.48 -18.49
N GLY A 7 1.99 1.99 -17.26
CA GLY A 7 0.93 2.90 -16.83
C GLY A 7 -0.41 2.21 -16.61
N ALA A 8 -0.46 0.88 -16.66
CA ALA A 8 -1.65 0.08 -16.42
C ALA A 8 -2.14 0.21 -14.96
N ALA A 9 -3.41 -0.13 -14.73
CA ALA A 9 -4.06 0.06 -13.43
C ALA A 9 -3.36 -0.66 -12.27
N ASN A 10 -2.74 -1.81 -12.53
CA ASN A 10 -1.99 -2.60 -11.55
C ASN A 10 -0.68 -1.93 -11.09
N GLN A 11 -0.30 -0.80 -11.68
CA GLN A 11 0.87 0.00 -11.29
C GLN A 11 0.48 1.35 -10.65
N ARG A 12 -0.82 1.62 -10.52
CA ARG A 12 -1.33 2.90 -9.99
C ARG A 12 -1.94 2.71 -8.62
N TRP A 13 -1.68 3.69 -7.76
CA TRP A 13 -2.13 3.71 -6.37
C TRP A 13 -2.70 5.08 -6.03
N THR A 14 -3.83 5.09 -5.34
CA THR A 14 -4.37 6.29 -4.69
C THR A 14 -3.82 6.36 -3.27
N THR A 15 -3.45 7.56 -2.84
CA THR A 15 -2.91 7.79 -1.50
C THR A 15 -3.86 8.67 -0.69
N THR A 16 -4.30 8.18 0.46
CA THR A 16 -5.26 8.88 1.32
C THR A 16 -4.62 9.16 2.68
N PRO A 17 -4.56 10.41 3.15
CA PRO A 17 -4.04 10.72 4.48
C PRO A 17 -4.96 10.18 5.57
N VAL A 18 -4.36 9.67 6.65
CA VAL A 18 -5.03 9.20 7.86
C VAL A 18 -4.23 9.63 9.10
N THR A 19 -4.81 9.52 10.29
CA THR A 19 -4.05 9.71 11.53
C THR A 19 -2.87 8.74 11.58
N GLY A 20 -1.65 9.26 11.74
CA GLY A 20 -0.43 8.46 11.82
C GLY A 20 0.21 8.05 10.49
N GLY A 21 -0.36 8.44 9.33
CA GLY A 21 0.28 8.16 8.05
C GLY A 21 -0.66 8.24 6.85
N ARG A 22 -0.51 7.30 5.92
CA ARG A 22 -1.28 7.23 4.67
C ARG A 22 -1.73 5.80 4.37
N LYS A 23 -2.89 5.69 3.74
CA LYS A 23 -3.39 4.46 3.13
C LYS A 23 -3.08 4.45 1.64
N LEU A 24 -2.79 3.27 1.08
CA LEU A 24 -2.51 3.07 -0.35
C LEU A 24 -3.52 2.11 -0.94
N THR A 25 -4.38 2.62 -1.79
CA THR A 25 -5.42 1.83 -2.46
C THR A 25 -5.00 1.53 -3.89
N SER A 26 -4.99 0.25 -4.24
CA SER A 26 -4.69 -0.21 -5.60
C SER A 26 -5.79 0.24 -6.56
N LYS A 27 -5.42 0.91 -7.65
CA LYS A 27 -6.39 1.31 -8.69
C LYS A 27 -6.96 0.09 -9.43
N SER A 28 -6.25 -1.05 -9.42
CA SER A 28 -6.69 -2.27 -10.11
C SER A 28 -7.72 -3.08 -9.32
N SER A 29 -7.66 -3.06 -7.99
CA SER A 29 -8.48 -3.94 -7.14
C SER A 29 -9.37 -3.20 -6.14
N GLY A 30 -9.09 -1.91 -5.87
CA GLY A 30 -9.77 -1.16 -4.82
C GLY A 30 -9.32 -1.53 -3.39
N LEU A 31 -8.37 -2.47 -3.25
CA LEU A 31 -7.88 -2.96 -1.97
C LEU A 31 -6.64 -2.20 -1.47
N LEU A 32 -6.41 -2.25 -0.16
CA LEU A 32 -5.32 -1.57 0.52
C LEU A 32 -4.04 -2.40 0.57
N LEU A 33 -2.89 -1.76 0.36
CA LEU A 33 -1.60 -2.36 0.65
C LEU A 33 -1.50 -2.68 2.14
N THR A 34 -1.30 -3.95 2.46
CA THR A 34 -1.34 -4.51 3.81
C THR A 34 -0.10 -5.33 4.07
N ALA A 35 0.66 -5.00 5.11
CA ALA A 35 1.77 -5.82 5.58
C ALA A 35 1.28 -6.97 6.47
N ALA A 36 1.99 -8.09 6.49
CA ALA A 36 1.73 -9.16 7.44
C ALA A 36 2.11 -8.79 8.89
N SER A 37 3.10 -7.90 9.06
CA SER A 37 3.53 -7.32 10.34
C SER A 37 4.29 -6.01 10.11
N THR A 38 4.69 -5.33 11.19
CA THR A 38 5.55 -4.12 11.13
C THR A 38 7.05 -4.43 11.10
N THR A 39 7.43 -5.71 11.05
CA THR A 39 8.84 -6.13 10.99
C THR A 39 9.39 -6.00 9.58
N ASN A 40 10.67 -5.65 9.47
CA ASN A 40 11.37 -5.62 8.18
C ASN A 40 11.28 -6.97 7.47
N GLY A 41 11.01 -6.94 6.17
CA GLY A 41 10.85 -8.14 5.35
C GLY A 41 9.47 -8.79 5.42
N ALA A 42 8.51 -8.21 6.15
CA ALA A 42 7.13 -8.69 6.14
C ALA A 42 6.55 -8.70 4.73
N LEU A 43 5.80 -9.76 4.41
CA LEU A 43 5.11 -9.89 3.13
C LEU A 43 4.03 -8.81 2.97
N LEU A 44 3.87 -8.35 1.74
CA LEU A 44 2.84 -7.38 1.37
C LEU A 44 1.74 -8.04 0.56
N THR A 45 0.51 -7.73 0.93
CA THR A 45 -0.72 -8.22 0.29
C THR A 45 -1.67 -7.06 0.02
N GLN A 46 -2.77 -7.34 -0.68
CA GLN A 46 -3.87 -6.41 -0.86
C GLN A 46 -5.09 -6.96 -0.13
N GLN A 47 -5.66 -6.18 0.79
CA GLN A 47 -6.80 -6.60 1.61
C GLN A 47 -7.83 -5.48 1.75
N SER A 48 -9.03 -5.84 2.17
CA SER A 48 -10.05 -4.87 2.57
C SER A 48 -9.58 -4.07 3.78
N GLU A 49 -10.19 -2.91 3.99
CA GLU A 49 -9.85 -2.03 5.11
C GLU A 49 -10.07 -2.71 6.46
N SER A 50 -9.11 -2.52 7.36
CA SER A 50 -9.17 -2.92 8.76
C SER A 50 -8.73 -1.76 9.66
N SER A 51 -8.94 -1.90 10.97
CA SER A 51 -8.48 -0.96 11.98
C SER A 51 -7.01 -1.16 12.38
N THR A 52 -6.27 -2.04 11.71
CA THR A 52 -4.90 -2.40 12.08
C THR A 52 -3.86 -1.45 11.49
N ALA A 53 -2.75 -1.26 12.23
CA ALA A 53 -1.66 -0.37 11.81
C ALA A 53 -0.91 -0.87 10.56
N VAL A 54 -1.03 -2.16 10.21
CA VAL A 54 -0.31 -2.77 9.06
C VAL A 54 -0.79 -2.28 7.69
N GLN A 55 -1.82 -1.43 7.65
CA GLN A 55 -2.32 -0.74 6.45
C GLN A 55 -1.97 0.76 6.42
N THR A 56 -1.24 1.25 7.43
CA THR A 56 -0.85 2.66 7.56
C THR A 56 0.63 2.82 7.28
N TRP A 57 0.95 3.65 6.29
CA TRP A 57 2.29 3.78 5.74
C TRP A 57 2.87 5.17 5.97
N ALA A 58 4.13 5.20 6.41
CA ALA A 58 4.96 6.39 6.42
C ALA A 58 6.02 6.26 5.33
N PHE A 59 6.21 7.33 4.54
CA PHE A 59 7.23 7.38 3.49
C PHE A 59 8.21 8.50 3.78
N THR A 60 9.50 8.19 3.68
CA THR A 60 10.56 9.18 3.64
C THR A 60 11.04 9.27 2.21
N LYS A 61 11.04 10.48 1.65
CA LYS A 61 11.63 10.72 0.33
C LYS A 61 13.14 10.54 0.45
N LEU A 62 13.70 9.61 -0.30
CA LEU A 62 15.15 9.51 -0.47
C LEU A 62 15.59 10.59 -1.46
N SER A 63 16.60 11.36 -1.06
CA SER A 63 17.28 12.39 -1.86
C SER A 63 18.51 11.83 -2.53
#